data_AF-A0A0K8TJI3-F1
#
_entry.id   AF-A0A0K8TJI3-F1
#
_cell.length_a   1.000
_cell.length_b   1.000
_cell.length_c   1.000
_cell.angle_alpha   90.00
_cell.angle_beta   90.00
_cell.angle_gamma   90.00
#
_symmetry.space_group_name_H-M   'P 1'
#
loop_
_entity.id
_entity.type
_entity.pdbx_description
1 polymer ?
#
loop_
_entity_poly.entity_id
_entity_poly.type
_entity_poly.pdbx_seq_one_letter_code
_entity_poly.pdbx_strand_id
1 'polypeptide(L)'
;AEFDGNGEVVRAHDEQYVRVFAGTIYSNLVPDENQQHRVPDLILLHPSCRHSDFFTNFDFAVLRLQLPFFPSPSLVHFEMETESDPVLKALALKMNTNGLCTVVGWGAQTVNYSDDYINASSTLKKTQVQLIDWKECSYRLCRYPKRFCDVFVFHLGAICVVPYYHSSNCKGDNGGALICGSQIFGFAST
;
A
#
# COMPACT_ATOMS: atom_id res chain seq x y z
N ALA A 1 2.48 16.15 3.81
CA ALA A 1 2.75 16.52 5.21
C ALA A 1 1.42 16.78 5.84
N GLU A 2 0.93 15.79 6.57
CA GLU A 2 -0.22 16.02 7.43
C GLU A 2 0.32 16.72 8.68
N PHE A 3 -0.16 17.92 8.93
CA PHE A 3 0.08 18.62 10.18
C PHE A 3 -1.09 18.26 11.08
N ASP A 4 -0.84 18.02 12.36
CA ASP A 4 -1.96 17.96 13.28
C ASP A 4 -2.69 19.33 13.30
N GLY A 5 -3.89 19.37 13.86
CA GLY A 5 -4.67 20.62 13.95
C GLY A 5 -3.97 21.77 14.69
N ASN A 6 -2.76 21.55 15.22
CA ASN A 6 -1.92 22.52 15.91
C ASN A 6 -0.67 22.92 15.11
N GLY A 7 -0.48 22.40 13.89
CA GLY A 7 0.67 22.73 13.05
C GLY A 7 1.95 21.94 13.37
N GLU A 8 1.87 20.90 14.21
CA GLU A 8 3.00 19.99 14.42
C GLU A 8 3.01 18.90 13.33
N VAL A 9 4.22 18.51 12.91
CA VAL A 9 4.41 17.37 12.01
C VAL A 9 3.90 16.13 12.76
N VAL A 10 2.91 15.42 12.20
CA VAL A 10 2.37 14.20 12.80
C VAL A 10 3.54 13.24 13.10
N ARG A 11 3.61 12.70 14.33
CA ARG A 11 4.69 11.82 14.84
C ARG A 11 5.16 10.71 13.88
N ALA A 12 4.29 10.27 12.97
CA ALA A 12 4.58 9.29 11.93
C ALA A 12 5.55 9.76 10.84
N HIS A 13 5.91 11.05 10.81
CA HIS A 13 6.84 11.65 9.84
C HIS A 13 8.19 12.04 10.45
N ASP A 14 8.43 11.70 11.71
CA ASP A 14 9.73 11.89 12.37
C ASP A 14 10.48 10.55 12.40
N GLU A 15 11.70 10.55 11.84
CA GLU A 15 12.55 9.37 11.74
C GLU A 15 12.80 8.68 13.09
N GLN A 16 12.78 9.45 14.19
CA GLN A 16 13.03 8.93 15.54
C GLN A 16 11.95 7.96 16.00
N TYR A 17 10.74 8.04 15.44
CA TYR A 17 9.58 7.20 15.80
C TYR A 17 9.31 6.07 14.81
N VAL A 18 9.99 6.04 13.66
CA VAL A 18 9.78 5.02 12.63
C VAL A 18 10.81 3.91 12.75
N ARG A 19 10.36 2.66 12.63
CA ARG A 19 11.19 1.46 12.59
C ARG A 19 10.75 0.60 11.41
N VAL A 20 11.72 0.07 10.67
CA VAL A 20 11.47 -0.77 9.50
C VAL A 20 11.98 -2.18 9.79
N PHE A 21 11.10 -3.16 9.65
CA PHE A 21 11.43 -4.58 9.80
C PHE A 21 11.25 -5.27 8.45
N ALA A 22 12.20 -6.12 8.07
CA ALA A 22 12.14 -6.87 6.82
C ALA A 22 12.65 -8.30 7.02
N GLY A 23 12.24 -9.21 6.14
CA GLY A 23 12.65 -10.62 6.18
C GLY A 23 11.88 -11.50 7.17
N THR A 24 10.78 -11.00 7.75
CA THR A 24 9.93 -11.72 8.71
C THR A 24 8.58 -12.10 8.11
N ILE A 25 7.99 -13.20 8.58
CA ILE A 25 6.58 -13.54 8.33
C ILE A 25 5.67 -13.25 9.54
N TYR A 26 6.21 -12.80 10.68
CA TYR A 26 5.45 -12.55 11.90
C TYR A 26 5.21 -11.05 12.13
N SER A 27 4.00 -10.68 12.55
CA SER A 27 3.60 -9.26 12.73
C SER A 27 4.06 -8.63 14.03
N ASN A 28 4.18 -9.45 15.07
CA ASN A 28 4.52 -9.02 16.40
C ASN A 28 5.96 -9.43 16.70
N LEU A 29 6.55 -8.83 17.73
CA LEU A 29 7.91 -9.00 18.29
C LEU A 29 8.35 -10.45 18.61
N VAL A 30 7.70 -11.47 18.04
CA VAL A 30 8.20 -12.84 17.93
C VAL A 30 9.55 -12.77 17.22
N PRO A 31 10.63 -13.21 17.89
CA PRO A 31 11.93 -13.28 17.27
C PRO A 31 11.86 -14.18 16.03
N ASP A 32 12.16 -13.61 14.87
CA ASP A 32 12.40 -14.35 13.64
C ASP A 32 13.90 -14.20 13.35
N GLU A 33 14.59 -15.32 13.22
CA GLU A 33 16.03 -15.36 12.94
C GLU A 33 16.40 -14.66 11.62
N ASN A 34 15.43 -14.53 10.72
CA ASN A 34 15.61 -13.88 9.43
C ASN A 34 15.24 -12.39 9.45
N GLN A 35 14.67 -11.89 10.55
CA GLN A 35 14.26 -10.50 10.67
C GLN A 35 15.48 -9.58 10.74
N GLN A 36 15.46 -8.55 9.92
CA GLN A 36 16.36 -7.42 10.03
C GLN A 36 15.58 -6.17 10.41
N HIS A 37 16.19 -5.38 11.29
CA HIS A 37 15.63 -4.14 11.79
C HIS A 37 16.48 -2.96 11.32
N ARG A 38 15.84 -1.88 10.86
CA ARG A 38 16.48 -0.64 10.41
C ARG A 38 15.73 0.59 10.90
N VAL A 39 16.47 1.68 11.01
CA VAL A 39 15.96 3.02 11.32
C VAL A 39 16.17 3.91 10.09
N PRO A 40 15.14 4.68 9.68
CA PRO A 40 15.33 5.66 8.62
C PRO A 40 16.19 6.84 9.08
N ASP A 41 16.90 7.48 8.15
CA ASP A 41 17.54 8.78 8.36
C ASP A 41 16.89 9.90 7.55
N LEU A 42 15.93 9.55 6.69
CA LEU A 42 15.17 10.49 5.87
C LEU A 42 13.84 9.88 5.44
N ILE A 43 12.76 10.63 5.62
CA ILE A 43 11.43 10.33 5.07
C ILE A 43 11.08 11.36 3.98
N LEU A 44 10.99 10.91 2.73
CA LEU A 44 10.62 11.73 1.58
C LEU A 44 9.17 11.48 1.18
N LEU A 45 8.29 12.40 1.56
CA LEU A 45 6.90 12.40 1.06
C LEU A 45 6.88 12.86 -0.40
N HIS A 46 5.97 12.31 -1.20
CA HIS A 46 5.80 12.80 -2.57
C HIS A 46 5.45 14.32 -2.57
N PRO A 47 6.10 15.16 -3.39
CA PRO A 47 5.89 16.62 -3.36
C PRO A 47 4.44 17.06 -3.62
N SER A 48 3.74 16.33 -4.48
CA SER A 48 2.33 16.56 -4.81
C SER A 48 1.37 15.82 -3.89
N CYS A 49 1.87 15.18 -2.83
CA CYS A 49 1.01 14.54 -1.85
C CYS A 49 0.11 15.57 -1.16
N ARG A 50 -1.20 15.34 -1.23
CA ARG A 50 -2.22 16.22 -0.65
C ARG A 50 -3.30 15.35 -0.05
N HIS A 51 -3.53 15.52 1.25
CA HIS A 51 -4.67 14.93 1.93
C HIS A 51 -5.89 15.83 1.75
N SER A 52 -7.01 15.21 1.42
CA SER A 52 -8.33 15.83 1.45
C SER A 52 -9.22 14.96 2.33
N ASP A 53 -10.39 15.47 2.72
CA ASP A 53 -11.34 14.75 3.57
C ASP A 53 -11.67 13.32 3.09
N PHE A 54 -11.43 13.01 1.81
CA PHE A 54 -11.95 11.81 1.15
C PHE A 54 -10.95 11.01 0.32
N PHE A 55 -9.80 11.58 0.01
CA PHE A 55 -8.74 10.91 -0.73
C PHE A 55 -7.40 11.58 -0.48
N THR A 56 -6.34 10.80 -0.60
CA THR A 56 -4.96 11.29 -0.58
C THR A 56 -4.39 11.17 -1.98
N ASN A 57 -3.99 12.29 -2.57
CA ASN A 57 -3.31 12.30 -3.87
C ASN A 57 -1.87 11.87 -3.69
N PHE A 58 -1.35 11.08 -4.63
CA PHE A 58 0.04 10.61 -4.63
C PHE A 58 0.49 10.10 -3.26
N ASP A 59 -0.33 9.21 -2.69
CA ASP A 59 -0.17 8.67 -1.34
C ASP A 59 0.98 7.65 -1.27
N PHE A 60 2.20 8.15 -1.33
CA PHE A 60 3.40 7.36 -1.13
C PHE A 60 4.55 8.20 -0.59
N ALA A 61 5.50 7.52 0.02
CA ALA A 61 6.74 8.09 0.54
C ALA A 61 7.90 7.12 0.30
N VAL A 62 9.12 7.66 0.29
CA VAL A 62 10.35 6.90 0.22
C VAL A 62 11.12 7.09 1.51
N LEU A 63 11.53 5.99 2.13
CA LEU A 63 12.35 6.01 3.33
C LEU A 63 13.78 5.66 2.95
N ARG A 64 14.74 6.51 3.32
CA ARG A 64 16.16 6.17 3.28
C ARG A 64 16.57 5.61 4.64
N LEU A 65 17.27 4.48 4.62
CA LEU A 65 17.71 3.78 5.83
C LEU A 65 19.15 4.18 6.18
N GLN A 66 19.44 4.33 7.47
CA GLN A 66 20.80 4.57 7.97
C GLN A 66 21.78 3.48 7.54
N LEU A 67 21.31 2.24 7.50
CA LEU A 67 22.07 1.07 7.06
C LEU A 67 21.22 0.25 6.08
N PRO A 68 21.81 -0.31 5.01
CA PRO A 68 21.09 -1.15 4.07
C PRO A 68 20.67 -2.47 4.72
N PHE A 69 19.62 -3.09 4.18
CA PHE A 69 19.32 -4.49 4.46
C PHE A 69 20.36 -5.40 3.80
N PHE A 70 20.68 -6.52 4.45
CA PHE A 70 21.52 -7.56 3.86
C PHE A 70 20.64 -8.60 3.17
N PRO A 71 20.92 -9.00 1.93
CA PRO A 71 20.16 -10.06 1.27
C PRO A 71 20.16 -11.36 2.07
N SER A 72 19.01 -12.04 2.11
CA SER A 72 18.84 -13.36 2.73
C SER A 72 17.78 -14.15 1.95
N PRO A 73 17.60 -15.45 2.22
CA PRO A 73 16.52 -16.23 1.59
C PRO A 73 15.11 -15.66 1.81
N SER A 74 14.89 -14.89 2.88
CA SER A 74 13.60 -14.23 3.18
C SER A 74 13.58 -12.75 2.82
N LEU A 75 14.71 -12.18 2.38
CA LEU A 75 14.84 -10.76 2.08
C LEU A 75 15.59 -10.55 0.77
N VAL A 76 14.80 -10.22 -0.26
CA VAL A 76 15.28 -9.92 -1.60
C VAL A 76 14.85 -8.51 -2.00
N HIS A 77 15.61 -7.91 -2.91
CA HIS A 77 15.20 -6.67 -3.56
C HIS A 77 14.21 -6.96 -4.67
N PHE A 78 13.36 -5.98 -4.95
CA PHE A 78 12.56 -5.96 -6.17
C PHE A 78 13.13 -4.89 -7.11
N GLU A 79 13.06 -5.15 -8.40
CA GLU A 79 13.43 -4.18 -9.41
C GLU A 79 12.24 -3.24 -9.65
N MET A 80 12.52 -1.94 -9.65
CA MET A 80 11.59 -0.91 -10.09
C MET A 80 12.07 -0.36 -11.42
N GLU A 81 11.17 -0.36 -12.39
CA GLU A 81 11.46 0.25 -13.68
C GLU A 81 11.51 1.76 -13.56
N THR A 82 12.59 2.33 -14.09
CA THR A 82 12.89 3.76 -14.04
C THR A 82 12.19 4.54 -15.15
N GLU A 83 11.77 3.85 -16.22
CA GLU A 83 11.01 4.44 -17.31
C GLU A 83 9.50 4.33 -17.04
N SER A 84 8.81 5.46 -17.05
CA SER A 84 7.36 5.51 -16.83
C SER A 84 6.57 4.84 -17.96
N ASP A 85 7.01 4.99 -19.21
CA ASP A 85 6.23 4.59 -20.37
C ASP A 85 6.01 3.06 -20.48
N PRO A 86 7.04 2.21 -20.32
CA PRO A 86 6.84 0.76 -20.29
C PRO A 86 5.94 0.32 -19.14
N VAL A 87 6.12 0.90 -17.94
CA VAL A 87 5.32 0.57 -16.74
C VAL A 87 3.86 0.93 -16.95
N LEU A 88 3.58 2.14 -17.42
CA LEU A 88 2.22 2.61 -17.67
C LEU A 88 1.52 1.78 -18.76
N LYS A 89 2.24 1.38 -19.82
CA LYS A 89 1.71 0.47 -20.84
C LYS A 89 1.40 -0.92 -20.27
N ALA A 90 2.31 -1.49 -19.49
CA ALA A 90 2.11 -2.80 -18.86
C ALA A 90 0.94 -2.78 -17.86
N LEU A 91 0.85 -1.73 -17.06
CA LEU A 91 -0.26 -1.50 -16.13
C LEU A 91 -1.59 -1.38 -16.87
N ALA A 92 -1.67 -0.51 -17.88
CA ALA A 92 -2.88 -0.32 -18.67
C ALA A 92 -3.33 -1.63 -19.34
N LEU A 93 -2.40 -2.42 -19.88
CA LEU A 93 -2.70 -3.73 -20.45
C LEU A 93 -3.27 -4.70 -19.40
N LYS A 94 -2.69 -4.74 -18.19
CA LYS A 94 -3.17 -5.59 -17.10
C LYS A 94 -4.55 -5.14 -16.60
N MET A 95 -4.79 -3.84 -16.49
CA MET A 95 -6.10 -3.29 -16.09
C MET A 95 -7.17 -3.65 -17.12
N ASN A 96 -6.86 -3.51 -18.42
CA ASN A 96 -7.81 -3.85 -19.50
C ASN A 96 -8.12 -5.36 -19.60
N THR A 97 -7.23 -6.22 -19.09
CA THR A 97 -7.42 -7.67 -19.07
C THR A 97 -7.91 -8.19 -17.71
N ASN A 98 -8.27 -7.28 -16.79
CA ASN A 98 -8.64 -7.59 -15.41
C ASN A 98 -7.63 -8.53 -14.72
N GLY A 99 -6.35 -8.16 -14.83
CA GLY A 99 -5.23 -8.97 -14.36
C GLY A 99 -5.30 -9.26 -12.86
N LEU A 100 -4.92 -10.49 -12.50
CA LEU A 100 -4.83 -10.93 -11.11
C LEU A 100 -3.53 -10.47 -10.47
N CYS A 101 -3.66 -9.98 -9.25
CA CYS A 101 -2.57 -9.52 -8.42
C CYS A 101 -2.71 -10.10 -7.02
N THR A 102 -1.65 -9.97 -6.24
CA THR A 102 -1.58 -10.40 -4.86
C THR A 102 -1.30 -9.19 -3.99
N VAL A 103 -2.03 -9.06 -2.89
CA VAL A 103 -1.66 -8.18 -1.79
C VAL A 103 -1.25 -9.03 -0.60
N VAL A 104 -0.29 -8.53 0.17
CA VAL A 104 0.27 -9.20 1.34
C VAL A 104 0.19 -8.28 2.55
N GLY A 105 -0.04 -8.86 3.73
CA GLY A 105 -0.23 -8.08 4.93
C GLY A 105 -0.53 -8.91 6.18
N TRP A 106 -0.41 -8.27 7.35
CA TRP A 106 -0.74 -8.80 8.66
C TRP A 106 -2.06 -8.26 9.23
N GLY A 107 -2.81 -7.50 8.44
CA GLY A 107 -3.98 -6.75 8.84
C GLY A 107 -5.10 -7.59 9.43
N ALA A 108 -6.16 -6.90 9.84
CA ALA A 108 -7.29 -7.52 10.50
C ALA A 108 -7.94 -8.58 9.62
N GLN A 109 -8.23 -9.73 10.24
CA GLN A 109 -8.85 -10.85 9.55
C GLN A 109 -10.38 -10.82 9.62
N THR A 110 -10.94 -10.00 10.50
CA THR A 110 -12.38 -9.96 10.76
C THR A 110 -12.86 -8.54 11.00
N VAL A 111 -14.09 -8.28 10.57
CA VAL A 111 -14.83 -7.04 10.87
C VAL A 111 -15.94 -7.42 11.84
N ASN A 112 -16.02 -6.75 12.98
CA ASN A 112 -17.12 -6.96 13.93
C ASN A 112 -18.40 -6.25 13.45
N TYR A 113 -19.50 -6.41 14.18
CA TYR A 113 -20.78 -5.76 13.85
C TYR A 113 -20.76 -4.21 13.90
N SER A 114 -19.72 -3.63 14.48
CA SER A 114 -19.50 -2.18 14.59
C SER A 114 -18.58 -1.63 13.49
N ASP A 115 -18.28 -2.43 12.46
CA ASP A 115 -17.27 -2.13 11.44
C ASP A 115 -15.84 -1.96 11.98
N ASP A 116 -15.56 -2.44 13.20
CA ASP A 116 -14.20 -2.45 13.73
C ASP A 116 -13.43 -3.65 13.19
N TYR A 117 -12.23 -3.36 12.72
CA TYR A 117 -11.25 -4.33 12.28
C TYR A 117 -10.59 -4.99 13.49
N ILE A 118 -10.90 -6.26 13.73
CA ILE A 118 -10.40 -7.04 14.86
C ILE A 118 -9.63 -8.27 14.38
N ASN A 119 -8.77 -8.82 15.25
CA ASN A 119 -7.93 -9.99 15.00
C ASN A 119 -6.90 -9.77 13.88
N ALA A 120 -5.95 -8.86 14.10
CA ALA A 120 -4.76 -8.77 13.26
C ALA A 120 -4.03 -10.12 13.23
N SER A 121 -3.55 -10.49 12.06
CA SER A 121 -2.86 -11.76 11.86
C SER A 121 -1.50 -11.75 12.53
N SER A 122 -1.17 -12.79 13.30
CA SER A 122 0.19 -13.01 13.81
C SER A 122 1.19 -13.41 12.72
N THR A 123 0.70 -13.83 11.55
CA THR A 123 1.48 -14.35 10.42
C THR A 123 1.11 -13.64 9.12
N LEU A 124 2.06 -13.46 8.21
CA LEU A 124 1.86 -12.75 6.96
C LEU A 124 0.84 -13.53 6.13
N LYS A 125 -0.21 -12.84 5.70
CA LYS A 125 -1.23 -13.37 4.81
C LYS A 125 -1.04 -12.82 3.42
N LYS A 126 -1.56 -13.55 2.46
CA LYS A 126 -1.68 -13.11 1.07
C LYS A 126 -3.06 -13.42 0.56
N THR A 127 -3.56 -12.57 -0.32
CA THR A 127 -4.86 -12.74 -0.95
C THR A 127 -4.82 -12.25 -2.39
N GLN A 128 -5.70 -12.80 -3.22
CA GLN A 128 -5.81 -12.42 -4.62
C GLN A 128 -6.79 -11.27 -4.79
N VAL A 129 -6.40 -10.31 -5.60
CA VAL A 129 -7.23 -9.19 -6.01
C VAL A 129 -7.17 -9.08 -7.53
N GLN A 130 -8.18 -8.46 -8.10
CA GLN A 130 -8.30 -8.23 -9.53
C GLN A 130 -8.17 -6.74 -9.81
N LEU A 131 -7.28 -6.36 -10.72
CA LEU A 131 -7.22 -5.01 -11.26
C LEU A 131 -8.50 -4.71 -12.03
N ILE A 132 -8.99 -3.49 -11.89
CA ILE A 132 -10.09 -2.96 -12.69
C ILE A 132 -9.62 -1.69 -13.38
N ASP A 133 -10.18 -1.40 -14.56
CA ASP A 133 -9.85 -0.16 -15.26
C ASP A 133 -10.31 1.10 -14.50
N TRP A 134 -9.74 2.26 -14.84
CA TRP A 134 -10.07 3.52 -14.18
C TRP A 134 -11.53 3.94 -14.35
N LYS A 135 -12.18 3.55 -15.46
CA LYS A 135 -13.58 3.91 -15.71
C LYS A 135 -14.49 3.15 -14.77
N GLU A 136 -14.29 1.83 -14.65
CA GLU A 136 -15.01 0.99 -13.71
C GLU A 136 -14.73 1.40 -12.27
N CYS A 137 -13.48 1.75 -11.94
CA CYS A 137 -13.18 2.25 -10.60
C CYS A 137 -13.92 3.55 -10.28
N SER A 138 -13.85 4.55 -11.17
CA SER A 138 -14.54 5.83 -10.99
C SER A 138 -16.04 5.62 -10.88
N TYR A 139 -16.61 4.71 -11.68
CA TYR A 139 -18.02 4.33 -11.60
C TYR A 139 -18.38 3.70 -10.25
N ARG A 140 -17.56 2.79 -9.71
CA ARG A 140 -17.79 2.17 -8.39
C ARG A 140 -17.69 3.17 -7.24
N LEU A 141 -16.66 4.02 -7.23
CA LEU A 141 -16.49 5.05 -6.21
C LEU A 141 -17.65 6.06 -6.24
N CYS A 142 -18.11 6.44 -7.44
CA CYS A 142 -19.27 7.31 -7.66
C CYS A 142 -20.60 6.74 -7.13
N ARG A 143 -20.70 5.43 -6.82
CA ARG A 143 -21.94 4.86 -6.26
C ARG A 143 -22.27 5.47 -4.91
N TYR A 144 -21.26 5.57 -4.05
CA TYR A 144 -21.41 6.19 -2.75
C TYR A 144 -20.04 6.51 -2.15
N PRO A 145 -19.80 7.76 -1.71
CA PRO A 145 -20.62 8.97 -1.87
C PRO A 145 -20.51 9.61 -3.27
N LYS A 146 -21.58 10.29 -3.73
CA LYS A 146 -21.71 10.88 -5.08
C LYS A 146 -20.62 11.90 -5.45
N ARG A 147 -19.94 12.49 -4.47
CA ARG A 147 -18.79 13.38 -4.71
C ARG A 147 -17.61 12.71 -5.41
N PHE A 148 -17.55 11.37 -5.44
CA PHE A 148 -16.55 10.64 -6.22
C PHE A 148 -16.86 10.58 -7.72
N CYS A 149 -18.03 11.06 -8.17
CA CYS A 149 -18.38 11.04 -9.59
C CYS A 149 -17.53 11.97 -10.46
N ASP A 150 -16.98 13.04 -9.88
CA ASP A 150 -16.13 14.01 -10.57
C ASP A 150 -14.62 13.71 -10.37
N VAL A 151 -14.30 12.59 -9.73
CA VAL A 151 -12.93 12.20 -9.40
C VAL A 151 -12.37 11.30 -10.51
N PHE A 152 -11.31 11.78 -11.14
CA PHE A 152 -10.50 10.99 -12.07
C PHE A 152 -9.40 10.28 -11.28
N VAL A 153 -9.64 9.02 -10.92
CA VAL A 153 -8.72 8.20 -10.09
C VAL A 153 -7.27 8.21 -10.60
N PHE A 154 -7.08 8.19 -11.92
CA PHE A 154 -5.75 8.27 -12.54
C PHE A 154 -4.98 9.53 -12.14
N HIS A 155 -5.65 10.69 -12.04
CA HIS A 155 -5.01 11.96 -11.67
C HIS A 155 -4.61 12.02 -10.20
N LEU A 156 -5.13 11.11 -9.36
CA LEU A 156 -4.69 10.97 -7.98
C LEU A 156 -3.39 10.15 -7.89
N GLY A 157 -2.89 9.60 -9.00
CA GLY A 157 -1.81 8.61 -9.00
C GLY A 157 -2.26 7.25 -8.44
N ALA A 158 -3.57 6.95 -8.51
CA ALA A 158 -4.16 5.76 -7.92
C ALA A 158 -4.57 4.71 -8.96
N ILE A 159 -4.58 3.47 -8.51
CA ILE A 159 -5.10 2.30 -9.21
C ILE A 159 -6.10 1.59 -8.30
N CYS A 160 -7.04 0.88 -8.90
CA CYS A 160 -8.08 0.19 -8.13
C CYS A 160 -8.02 -1.31 -8.35
N VAL A 161 -8.28 -2.01 -7.26
CA VAL A 161 -8.42 -3.45 -7.25
C VAL A 161 -9.72 -3.81 -6.55
N VAL A 162 -10.25 -4.97 -6.90
CA VAL A 162 -11.42 -5.55 -6.27
C VAL A 162 -11.06 -6.93 -5.74
N PRO A 163 -11.69 -7.41 -4.66
CA PRO A 163 -11.47 -8.78 -4.21
C PRO A 163 -11.80 -9.78 -5.33
N TYR A 164 -10.94 -10.76 -5.52
CA TYR A 164 -11.17 -11.87 -6.44
C TYR A 164 -11.85 -13.03 -5.70
N TYR A 165 -13.05 -13.43 -6.14
CA TYR A 165 -13.91 -14.40 -5.43
C TYR A 165 -14.19 -14.02 -3.96
N HIS A 166 -14.20 -14.99 -3.04
CA HIS A 166 -14.44 -14.83 -1.60
C HIS A 166 -13.22 -14.26 -0.84
N SER A 167 -12.31 -13.56 -1.53
CA SER A 167 -11.25 -12.83 -0.86
C SER A 167 -11.78 -11.53 -0.25
N SER A 168 -11.02 -10.98 0.68
CA SER A 168 -11.17 -9.61 1.17
C SER A 168 -9.84 -8.89 1.03
N ASN A 169 -9.87 -7.56 0.92
CA ASN A 169 -8.65 -6.76 1.01
C ASN A 169 -8.09 -6.82 2.45
N CYS A 170 -6.76 -6.93 2.57
CA CYS A 170 -6.07 -6.83 3.86
C CYS A 170 -6.21 -5.40 4.39
N LYS A 171 -7.22 -5.16 5.22
CA LYS A 171 -7.41 -3.89 5.93
C LYS A 171 -6.48 -3.87 7.15
N GLY A 172 -5.65 -2.84 7.27
CA GLY A 172 -4.73 -2.65 8.41
C GLY A 172 -3.24 -2.62 8.07
N ASP A 173 -2.84 -2.89 6.82
CA ASP A 173 -1.45 -2.70 6.36
C ASP A 173 -1.38 -1.66 5.24
N ASN A 174 -1.60 -0.40 5.61
CA ASN A 174 -1.37 0.70 4.68
C ASN A 174 0.10 0.73 4.26
N GLY A 175 0.35 0.99 2.98
CA GLY A 175 1.68 0.91 2.37
C GLY A 175 2.09 -0.51 1.91
N GLY A 176 1.27 -1.55 2.14
CA GLY A 176 1.55 -2.91 1.67
C GLY A 176 1.59 -3.03 0.14
N ALA A 177 2.46 -3.87 -0.42
CA ALA A 177 2.66 -3.95 -1.87
C ALA A 177 1.51 -4.66 -2.63
N LEU A 178 1.16 -4.12 -3.80
CA LEU A 178 0.36 -4.78 -4.82
C LEU A 178 1.27 -5.42 -5.87
N ILE A 179 1.26 -6.74 -5.92
CA ILE A 179 2.19 -7.55 -6.72
C ILE A 179 1.43 -8.24 -7.85
N CYS A 180 1.79 -8.00 -9.10
CA CYS A 180 1.15 -8.64 -10.26
C CYS A 180 2.19 -9.39 -11.11
N GLY A 181 2.34 -10.69 -10.86
CA GLY A 181 3.45 -11.46 -11.42
C GLY A 181 4.73 -11.20 -10.61
N SER A 182 5.80 -10.75 -11.28
CA SER A 182 7.08 -10.38 -10.64
C SER A 182 7.23 -8.88 -10.38
N GLN A 183 6.22 -8.07 -10.68
CA GLN A 183 6.27 -6.61 -10.61
C GLN A 183 5.38 -6.06 -9.51
N ILE A 184 5.85 -4.99 -8.86
CA ILE A 184 5.05 -4.18 -7.94
C ILE A 184 4.43 -3.02 -8.73
N PHE A 185 3.11 -2.90 -8.69
CA PHE A 185 2.38 -1.85 -9.42
C PHE A 185 1.84 -0.73 -8.54
N GLY A 186 1.84 -0.93 -7.22
CA GLY A 186 1.36 0.07 -6.29
C GLY A 186 1.45 -0.40 -4.85
N PHE A 187 0.98 0.47 -3.97
CA PHE A 187 0.93 0.25 -2.53
C PHE A 187 -0.49 0.47 -2.04
N ALA A 188 -0.89 -0.27 -1.02
CA ALA A 188 -2.22 -0.19 -0.43
C ALA A 188 -2.40 1.19 0.22
N SER A 189 -3.47 1.88 -0.16
CA SER A 189 -3.93 3.15 0.40
C SER A 189 -5.40 2.98 0.77
N THR A 190 -5.84 3.60 1.86
CA THR A 190 -7.20 3.50 2.42
C THR A 190 -7.91 4.82 2.36
#